data_AF-A0A354YCF4-F1
#
_entry.id   AF-A0A354YCF4-F1
#
_cell.length_a   1.000
_cell.length_b   1.000
_cell.length_c   1.000
_cell.angle_alpha   90.00
_cell.angle_beta   90.00
_cell.angle_gamma   90.00
#
_symmetry.space_group_name_H-M   'P 1'
#
loop_
_entity.id
_entity.type
_entity.pdbx_description
1 polymer ?
#
loop_
_entity_poly.entity_id
_entity_poly.type
_entity_poly.pdbx_seq_one_letter_code
_entity_poly.pdbx_strand_id
1 'polypeptide(L)'
;MKKQQGFTLIELMIVVAIIAILAAIALPAYQNYVAKSQVTAGLADIRGGVTAYEEGIQSGSTEDPTNPAVLGLTGSTPRCTIAATGTFALDGGQTISCGLKGNPKVQGESVTLTRSPSGTWACTVSAGLDTKFIPGGCTQ
;
A
#
# COMPACT_ATOMS: atom_id res chain seq x y z
N MET A 1 -13.73 34.86 45.34
CA MET A 1 -13.99 33.52 44.79
C MET A 1 -14.58 33.68 43.39
N LYS A 2 -13.87 33.28 42.32
CA LYS A 2 -14.44 33.29 40.96
C LYS A 2 -15.45 32.15 40.86
N LYS A 3 -16.71 32.44 40.55
CA LYS A 3 -17.72 31.40 40.26
C LYS A 3 -17.24 30.61 39.03
N GLN A 4 -17.03 29.31 39.20
CA GLN A 4 -16.72 28.40 38.11
C GLN A 4 -17.98 28.28 37.25
N GLN A 5 -17.96 28.83 36.03
CA GLN A 5 -19.02 28.65 35.05
C GLN A 5 -18.83 27.28 34.41
N GLY A 6 -19.66 26.31 34.80
CA GLY A 6 -19.71 24.99 34.17
C GLY A 6 -20.53 25.02 32.88
N PHE A 7 -20.26 24.07 31.99
CA PHE A 7 -21.10 23.77 30.84
C PHE A 7 -22.48 23.25 31.30
N THR A 8 -23.55 23.69 30.63
CA THR A 8 -24.90 23.15 30.86
C THR A 8 -25.07 21.79 30.18
N LEU A 9 -25.98 20.96 30.70
CA LEU A 9 -26.32 19.68 30.07
C LEU A 9 -26.85 19.85 28.65
N ILE A 10 -27.61 20.92 28.39
CA ILE A 10 -28.16 21.19 27.06
C ILE A 10 -27.07 21.59 26.06
N GLU A 11 -26.08 22.39 26.48
CA GLU A 11 -24.92 22.71 25.63
C GLU A 11 -24.12 21.45 25.30
N LEU A 12 -23.90 20.57 26.27
CA LEU A 12 -23.18 19.32 26.03
C LEU A 12 -23.94 18.39 25.08
N MET A 13 -25.27 18.30 25.20
CA MET A 13 -26.09 17.50 24.27
C MET A 13 -26.04 18.02 22.83
N ILE A 14 -26.08 19.34 22.63
CA ILE A 14 -25.98 19.95 21.30
C ILE A 14 -24.60 19.68 20.70
N VAL A 15 -23.52 19.81 21.49
CA VAL A 15 -22.16 19.53 21.02
C VAL A 15 -22.01 18.07 20.57
N VAL A 16 -22.54 17.11 21.35
CA VAL A 16 -22.51 15.69 20.97
C VAL A 16 -23.30 15.45 19.68
N ALA A 17 -24.47 16.08 19.51
CA ALA A 17 -25.27 15.95 18.29
C ALA A 17 -24.51 16.45 17.05
N ILE A 18 -23.83 17.60 17.14
CA ILE A 18 -23.02 18.15 16.05
C ILE A 18 -21.84 17.22 15.73
N ILE A 19 -21.11 16.73 16.75
CA ILE A 19 -19.99 15.80 16.57
C ILE A 19 -20.47 14.50 15.91
N ALA A 20 -21.64 13.98 16.28
CA ALA A 20 -22.19 12.77 15.69
C ALA A 20 -22.46 12.93 14.18
N ILE A 21 -23.02 14.06 13.76
CA ILE A 21 -23.26 14.36 12.33
C ILE A 21 -21.93 14.48 11.57
N LEU A 22 -20.96 15.22 12.11
CA LEU A 22 -19.65 15.37 11.48
C LEU A 22 -18.90 14.03 11.38
N ALA A 23 -18.95 13.22 12.43
CA ALA A 23 -18.29 11.91 12.48
C ALA A 23 -18.85 10.94 11.43
N ALA A 24 -20.16 10.98 11.16
CA ALA A 24 -20.79 10.14 10.14
C ALA A 24 -20.21 10.37 8.73
N ILE A 25 -19.79 11.59 8.41
CA ILE A 25 -19.17 11.94 7.11
C ILE A 25 -17.65 11.78 7.17
N ALA A 26 -17.03 12.21 8.26
CA ALA A 26 -15.58 12.25 8.40
C ALA A 26 -14.95 10.86 8.54
N LEU A 27 -15.59 9.92 9.25
CA LEU A 27 -15.03 8.59 9.50
C LEU A 27 -14.88 7.76 8.19
N PRO A 28 -15.91 7.64 7.32
CA PRO A 28 -15.75 6.92 6.05
C PRO A 28 -14.70 7.55 5.14
N ALA A 29 -14.62 8.89 5.10
CA ALA A 29 -13.65 9.63 4.32
C ALA A 29 -12.21 9.40 4.83
N TYR A 30 -12.00 9.45 6.15
CA TYR A 30 -10.71 9.15 6.77
C TYR A 30 -10.28 7.70 6.50
N GLN A 31 -11.19 6.72 6.61
CA GLN A 31 -10.89 5.33 6.27
C GLN A 31 -10.47 5.16 4.80
N ASN A 32 -11.09 5.89 3.86
CA ASN A 32 -10.67 5.88 2.46
C ASN A 32 -9.28 6.48 2.27
N TYR A 33 -8.97 7.57 2.98
CA TYR A 33 -7.64 8.18 2.95
C TYR A 33 -6.56 7.23 3.48
N VAL A 34 -6.83 6.56 4.61
CA VAL A 34 -5.92 5.55 5.18
C VAL A 34 -5.74 4.38 4.23
N ALA A 35 -6.83 3.89 3.60
CA ALA A 35 -6.76 2.81 2.60
C ALA A 35 -5.85 3.19 1.43
N LYS A 36 -6.08 4.35 0.79
CA LYS A 36 -5.24 4.86 -0.31
C LYS A 36 -3.78 5.03 0.10
N SER A 37 -3.55 5.54 1.30
CA SER A 37 -2.20 5.73 1.84
C SER A 37 -1.49 4.39 2.05
N GLN A 38 -2.22 3.35 2.49
CA GLN A 38 -1.66 2.02 2.64
C GLN A 38 -1.28 1.37 1.31
N VAL A 39 -2.09 1.53 0.26
CA VAL A 39 -1.73 1.03 -1.09
C VAL A 39 -0.46 1.72 -1.59
N THR A 40 -0.38 3.04 -1.42
CA THR A 40 0.80 3.83 -1.83
C THR A 40 2.04 3.44 -1.01
N ALA A 41 1.88 3.19 0.29
CA ALA A 41 2.97 2.71 1.14
C ALA A 41 3.40 1.27 0.79
N GLY A 42 2.45 0.38 0.46
CA GLY A 42 2.77 -0.97 0.00
C GLY A 42 3.57 -0.97 -1.30
N LEU A 43 3.23 -0.08 -2.24
CA LEU A 43 4.04 0.14 -3.44
C LEU A 43 5.45 0.65 -3.08
N ALA A 44 5.57 1.57 -2.13
CA ALA A 44 6.87 2.06 -1.67
C ALA A 44 7.71 0.95 -1.00
N ASP A 45 7.07 0.06 -0.23
CA ASP A 45 7.73 -1.07 0.43
C ASP A 45 8.39 -2.03 -0.59
N ILE A 46 7.80 -2.23 -1.78
CA ILE A 46 8.34 -3.13 -2.81
C ILE A 46 9.26 -2.44 -3.84
N ARG A 47 9.17 -1.12 -4.00
CA ARG A 47 9.92 -0.37 -5.03
C ARG A 47 11.44 -0.52 -4.90
N GLY A 48 11.97 -0.68 -3.69
CA GLY A 48 13.40 -0.89 -3.48
C GLY A 48 13.94 -2.15 -4.16
N GLY A 49 13.11 -3.19 -4.29
CA GLY A 49 13.52 -4.45 -4.91
C GLY A 49 13.71 -4.37 -6.42
N VAL A 50 13.21 -3.31 -7.09
CA VAL A 50 13.43 -3.09 -8.53
C VAL A 50 14.93 -2.91 -8.80
N THR A 51 15.59 -2.05 -8.02
CA THR A 51 17.02 -1.81 -8.16
C THR A 51 17.83 -3.08 -7.91
N ALA A 52 17.46 -3.84 -6.86
CA ALA A 52 18.12 -5.12 -6.55
C ALA A 52 17.91 -6.16 -7.66
N TYR A 53 16.73 -6.18 -8.30
CA TYR A 53 16.49 -7.03 -9.47
C TYR A 53 17.42 -6.69 -10.63
N GLU A 54 17.51 -5.41 -11.00
CA GLU A 54 18.37 -4.97 -12.10
C GLU A 54 19.85 -5.19 -11.79
N GLU A 55 20.27 -4.99 -10.54
CA GLU A 55 21.64 -5.28 -10.10
C GLU A 55 21.97 -6.78 -10.20
N GLY A 56 21.04 -7.65 -9.77
CA GLY A 56 21.23 -9.10 -9.89
C GLY A 56 21.32 -9.56 -11.35
N ILE A 57 20.52 -8.97 -12.25
CA ILE A 57 20.62 -9.22 -13.70
C ILE A 57 21.98 -8.75 -14.23
N GLN A 58 22.39 -7.52 -13.89
CA GLN A 58 23.62 -6.93 -14.41
C GLN A 58 24.90 -7.62 -13.91
N SER A 59 24.87 -8.13 -12.68
CA SER A 59 25.97 -8.87 -12.07
C SER A 59 26.01 -10.35 -12.47
N GLY A 60 24.98 -10.87 -13.13
CA GLY A 60 24.86 -12.28 -13.46
C GLY A 60 24.67 -13.16 -12.23
N SER A 61 23.95 -12.66 -11.22
CA SER A 61 23.68 -13.39 -9.98
C SER A 61 22.97 -14.71 -10.24
N THR A 62 23.38 -15.75 -9.51
CA THR A 62 22.72 -17.07 -9.50
C THR A 62 21.85 -17.27 -8.27
N GLU A 63 21.68 -16.24 -7.43
CA GLU A 63 20.77 -16.30 -6.30
C GLU A 63 19.31 -16.35 -6.78
N ASP A 64 18.42 -16.82 -5.90
CA ASP A 64 17.00 -16.95 -6.20
C ASP A 64 16.25 -15.65 -5.83
N PRO A 65 15.84 -14.82 -6.81
CA PRO A 65 15.17 -13.56 -6.51
C PRO A 65 13.71 -13.77 -6.06
N THR A 66 13.19 -15.00 -6.07
CA THR A 66 11.87 -15.28 -5.49
C THR A 66 11.86 -15.17 -3.97
N ASN A 67 13.03 -15.25 -3.34
CA ASN A 67 13.22 -14.90 -1.94
C ASN A 67 13.34 -13.38 -1.78
N PRO A 68 12.37 -12.68 -1.15
CA PRO A 68 12.41 -11.22 -1.02
C PRO A 68 13.67 -10.70 -0.30
N ALA A 69 14.29 -11.51 0.57
CA ALA A 69 15.51 -11.12 1.27
C ALA A 69 16.70 -10.91 0.33
N VAL A 70 16.78 -11.67 -0.78
CA VAL A 70 17.80 -11.49 -1.84
C VAL A 70 17.65 -10.12 -2.51
N LEU A 71 16.42 -9.60 -2.58
CA LEU A 71 16.12 -8.28 -3.12
C LEU A 71 16.22 -7.15 -2.07
N GLY A 72 16.75 -7.43 -0.89
CA GLY A 72 16.80 -6.47 0.22
C GLY A 72 15.42 -6.10 0.78
N LEU A 73 14.40 -6.91 0.50
CA LEU A 73 13.03 -6.71 0.98
C LEU A 73 12.73 -7.60 2.18
N THR A 74 11.86 -7.10 3.06
CA THR A 74 11.25 -7.97 4.07
C THR A 74 10.14 -8.79 3.41
N GLY A 75 10.02 -10.08 3.72
CA GLY A 75 8.90 -10.89 3.17
C GLY A 75 7.52 -10.42 3.62
N SER A 76 7.44 -9.62 4.70
CA SER A 76 6.19 -9.06 5.17
C SER A 76 6.38 -7.76 5.98
N THR A 77 5.51 -6.79 5.73
CA THR A 77 5.35 -5.55 6.52
C THR A 77 3.95 -5.54 7.16
N PRO A 78 3.56 -4.57 8.01
CA PRO A 78 2.19 -4.53 8.54
C PRO A 78 1.08 -4.38 7.49
N ARG A 79 1.41 -3.88 6.29
CA ARG A 79 0.47 -3.56 5.22
C ARG A 79 0.62 -4.44 3.98
N CYS A 80 1.70 -5.24 3.92
CA CYS A 80 2.08 -5.97 2.73
C CYS A 80 2.60 -7.37 3.06
N THR A 81 2.19 -8.36 2.28
CA THR A 81 2.94 -9.62 2.12
C THR A 81 3.67 -9.54 0.80
N ILE A 82 5.00 -9.58 0.83
CA ILE A 82 5.84 -9.36 -0.34
C ILE A 82 6.21 -10.70 -0.95
N ALA A 83 6.01 -10.82 -2.26
CA ALA A 83 6.44 -11.98 -3.03
C ALA A 83 7.07 -11.52 -4.35
N ALA A 84 8.12 -12.21 -4.78
CA ALA A 84 8.79 -11.95 -6.04
C ALA A 84 8.82 -13.21 -6.90
N THR A 85 8.88 -13.05 -8.22
CA THR A 85 8.90 -14.17 -9.18
C THR A 85 9.89 -13.92 -10.31
N GLY A 86 10.40 -15.00 -10.90
CA GLY A 86 11.27 -14.97 -12.06
C GLY A 86 12.71 -15.29 -11.71
N THR A 87 13.63 -14.94 -12.61
CA THR A 87 15.06 -15.14 -12.43
C THR A 87 15.82 -13.84 -12.75
N PHE A 88 17.11 -13.79 -12.41
CA PHE A 88 18.01 -12.71 -12.83
C PHE A 88 18.40 -12.87 -14.31
N ALA A 89 17.42 -12.75 -15.20
CA ALA A 89 17.58 -12.84 -16.64
C ALA A 89 16.93 -11.64 -17.35
N LEU A 90 17.28 -11.46 -18.64
CA LEU A 90 16.73 -10.41 -19.50
C LEU A 90 15.44 -10.81 -20.23
N ASP A 91 14.86 -11.96 -19.88
CA ASP A 91 13.66 -12.55 -20.47
C ASP A 91 12.38 -11.73 -20.25
N GLY A 92 12.33 -10.94 -19.17
CA GLY A 92 11.12 -10.20 -18.79
C GLY A 92 10.08 -11.10 -18.11
N GLY A 93 9.10 -10.49 -17.45
CA GLY A 93 8.07 -11.21 -16.68
C GLY A 93 8.43 -11.43 -15.22
N GLN A 94 9.58 -10.95 -14.75
CA GLN A 94 9.87 -10.85 -13.32
C GLN A 94 8.82 -9.98 -12.64
N THR A 95 8.41 -10.38 -11.44
CA THR A 95 7.46 -9.58 -10.66
C THR A 95 7.95 -9.35 -9.24
N ILE A 96 7.54 -8.21 -8.68
CA ILE A 96 7.58 -7.94 -7.25
C ILE A 96 6.16 -7.50 -6.87
N SER A 97 5.51 -8.27 -6.02
CA SER A 97 4.13 -8.06 -5.64
C SER A 97 4.00 -7.77 -4.15
N CYS A 98 3.02 -6.92 -3.85
CA CYS A 98 2.57 -6.60 -2.52
C CYS A 98 1.13 -7.06 -2.37
N GLY A 99 0.90 -8.17 -1.67
CA GLY A 99 -0.42 -8.57 -1.21
C GLY A 99 -0.85 -7.66 -0.06
N LEU A 100 -1.81 -6.77 -0.32
CA LEU A 100 -2.27 -5.76 0.62
C LEU A 100 -3.01 -6.40 1.80
N LYS A 101 -2.71 -5.93 3.01
CA LYS A 101 -3.33 -6.38 4.26
C LYS A 101 -3.51 -5.25 5.26
N GLY A 102 -4.26 -5.52 6.33
CA GLY A 102 -4.46 -4.61 7.45
C GLY A 102 -5.73 -3.76 7.32
N ASN A 103 -5.90 -2.98 6.24
CA ASN A 103 -7.14 -2.22 6.05
C ASN A 103 -8.20 -3.04 5.31
N PRO A 104 -9.41 -3.20 5.89
CA PRO A 104 -10.49 -4.01 5.31
C PRO A 104 -10.93 -3.60 3.90
N LYS A 105 -10.70 -2.34 3.50
CA LYS A 105 -11.10 -1.82 2.18
C LYS A 105 -10.17 -2.23 1.03
N VAL A 106 -8.98 -2.75 1.35
CA VAL A 106 -7.95 -3.11 0.36
C VAL A 106 -7.32 -4.48 0.64
N GLN A 107 -7.73 -5.14 1.72
CA GLN A 107 -7.22 -6.45 2.11
C GLN A 107 -7.60 -7.50 1.06
N GLY A 108 -6.62 -8.29 0.62
CA GLY A 108 -6.80 -9.32 -0.40
C GLY A 108 -6.54 -8.84 -1.83
N GLU A 109 -6.43 -7.53 -2.03
CA GLU A 109 -5.96 -6.94 -3.29
C GLU A 109 -4.43 -6.89 -3.32
N SER A 110 -3.85 -6.58 -4.48
CA SER A 110 -2.40 -6.53 -4.65
C SER A 110 -1.93 -5.37 -5.53
N VAL A 111 -0.68 -4.98 -5.31
CA VAL A 111 0.08 -4.06 -6.18
C VAL A 111 1.30 -4.82 -6.68
N THR A 112 1.52 -4.86 -7.99
CA THR A 112 2.56 -5.66 -8.63
C THR A 112 3.39 -4.78 -9.55
N LEU A 113 4.70 -4.86 -9.40
CA LEU A 113 5.68 -4.32 -10.34
C LEU A 113 6.09 -5.47 -11.25
N THR A 114 5.98 -5.28 -12.56
CA THR A 114 6.35 -6.28 -13.57
C THR A 114 7.42 -5.73 -14.49
N ARG A 115 8.51 -6.48 -14.65
CA ARG A 115 9.61 -6.13 -15.54
C ARG A 115 9.30 -6.53 -16.99
N SER A 116 9.55 -5.62 -17.91
CA SER A 116 9.56 -5.89 -19.35
C SER A 116 10.94 -6.36 -19.82
N PRO A 117 11.06 -7.03 -20.98
CA PRO A 117 12.37 -7.40 -21.53
C PRO A 117 13.31 -6.20 -21.77
N SER A 118 12.77 -5.00 -21.94
CA SER A 118 13.54 -3.75 -22.09
C SER A 118 14.04 -3.15 -20.76
N GLY A 119 13.76 -3.80 -19.62
CA GLY A 119 14.14 -3.32 -18.28
C GLY A 119 13.23 -2.24 -17.71
N THR A 120 12.14 -1.89 -18.40
CA THR A 120 11.11 -1.00 -17.84
C THR A 120 10.18 -1.75 -16.90
N TRP A 121 9.79 -1.12 -15.80
CA TRP A 121 8.88 -1.69 -14.80
C TRP A 121 7.51 -1.04 -14.88
N ALA A 122 6.50 -1.86 -15.13
CA ALA A 122 5.10 -1.44 -15.11
C ALA A 122 4.51 -1.73 -13.73
N CYS A 123 3.74 -0.78 -13.18
CA CYS A 123 2.97 -1.00 -11.97
C CYS A 123 1.53 -1.37 -12.34
N THR A 124 1.08 -2.54 -11.91
CA THR A 124 -0.30 -3.00 -12.02
C THR A 124 -0.91 -3.25 -10.64
N VAL A 125 -2.22 -3.11 -10.51
CA VAL A 125 -2.96 -3.50 -9.30
C VAL A 125 -3.99 -4.56 -9.64
N SER A 126 -4.45 -5.33 -8.66
CA SER A 126 -5.51 -6.31 -8.91
C SER A 126 -6.83 -5.65 -9.31
N ALA A 127 -7.58 -6.34 -10.17
CA ALA A 127 -8.85 -5.86 -10.71
C ALA A 127 -9.95 -5.60 -9.65
N GLY A 128 -9.84 -6.22 -8.47
CA GLY A 128 -10.78 -6.00 -7.37
C GLY A 128 -10.56 -4.69 -6.60
N LEU A 129 -9.42 -4.02 -6.81
CA LEU A 129 -9.09 -2.78 -6.11
C LEU A 129 -9.88 -1.60 -6.68
N ASP A 130 -10.73 -0.99 -5.84
CA ASP A 130 -11.49 0.22 -6.20
C ASP A 130 -10.56 1.31 -6.76
N THR A 131 -10.95 1.90 -7.89
CA THR A 131 -10.13 2.85 -8.66
C THR A 131 -9.69 4.07 -7.84
N LYS A 132 -10.44 4.43 -6.78
CA LYS A 132 -10.05 5.54 -5.88
C LYS A 132 -8.79 5.25 -5.05
N PHE A 133 -8.42 3.98 -4.87
CA PHE A 133 -7.26 3.56 -4.09
C PHE A 133 -6.01 3.33 -4.94
N ILE A 134 -6.11 3.41 -6.27
CA ILE A 134 -4.99 3.18 -7.18
C ILE A 134 -3.97 4.34 -7.03
N PRO A 135 -2.68 4.04 -6.79
CA PRO A 135 -1.63 5.05 -6.74
C PRO A 135 -1.38 5.66 -8.13
N GLY A 136 -0.88 6.90 -8.15
CA GLY A 136 -0.45 7.52 -9.40
C GLY A 136 0.65 6.70 -10.08
N GLY A 137 0.49 6.40 -11.38
CA GLY A 137 1.45 5.63 -12.17
C GLY A 137 1.23 4.11 -12.16
N CYS A 138 0.18 3.62 -11.49
CA CYS A 138 -0.25 2.23 -11.57
C CYS A 138 -1.56 2.12 -12.37
N THR A 139 -1.74 1.00 -13.07
CA THR A 139 -2.99 0.67 -13.78
C THR A 139 -3.61 -0.61 -13.22
N GLN A 140 -4.89 -0.85 -13.46
CA GLN A 140 -5.47 -2.20 -13.30
C GLN A 140 -5.07 -3.09 -14.48
#